data_AF-A0A3M9XPS6-F1
#
_entry.id   AF-A0A3M9XPS6-F1
#
_cell.length_a   1.000
_cell.length_b   1.000
_cell.length_c   1.000
_cell.angle_alpha   90.00
_cell.angle_beta   90.00
_cell.angle_gamma   90.00
#
_symmetry.space_group_name_H-M   'P 1'
#
loop_
_entity.id
_entity.type
_entity.pdbx_description
1 polymer ?
#
loop_
_entity_poly.entity_id
_entity_poly.type
_entity_poly.pdbx_seq_one_letter_code
_entity_poly.pdbx_strand_id
1 'polypeptide(L)'
;MSYAMVKLLLTIIDIYWWILLATVVVSWLTAFDVINMRSNVAYSIWKWLNAVTEPLLGPIRSVLPSVGGLDLSPLILLLLMQFLRDLIANSAGAYAFG
;
A
#
# COMPACT_ATOMS: atom_id res chain seq x y z
N MET A 1 -12.91 21.33 14.02
CA MET A 1 -11.47 21.08 13.77
C MET A 1 -11.11 19.60 13.82
N SER A 2 -11.70 18.80 14.72
CA SER A 2 -11.51 17.33 14.78
C SER A 2 -11.81 16.62 13.46
N TYR A 3 -12.93 16.93 12.81
CA TYR A 3 -13.33 16.31 11.54
C TYR A 3 -12.31 16.51 10.40
N ALA A 4 -11.77 17.73 10.26
CA ALA A 4 -10.80 18.03 9.20
C ALA A 4 -9.49 17.25 9.38
N MET A 5 -9.04 17.06 10.62
CA MET A 5 -7.84 16.25 10.92
C MET A 5 -8.06 14.77 10.62
N VAL A 6 -9.22 14.22 11.00
CA VAL A 6 -9.57 12.83 10.65
C VAL A 6 -9.61 12.66 9.14
N LYS A 7 -10.24 13.60 8.42
CA LYS A 7 -10.32 13.56 6.95
C LYS A 7 -8.93 13.63 6.31
N LEU A 8 -8.04 14.47 6.83
CA LEU A 8 -6.65 14.54 6.36
C LEU A 8 -5.92 13.21 6.57
N LEU A 9 -6.07 12.60 7.76
CA LEU A 9 -5.48 11.29 8.06
C LEU A 9 -5.99 10.20 7.13
N LEU A 10 -7.31 10.11 6.93
CA LEU A 10 -7.92 9.16 6.00
C LEU A 10 -7.42 9.38 4.57
N THR A 11 -7.25 10.63 4.16
CA THR A 11 -6.70 10.97 2.84
C THR A 11 -5.26 10.48 2.67
N ILE A 12 -4.43 10.60 3.71
CA ILE A 12 -3.04 10.10 3.68
C ILE A 12 -3.03 8.57 3.57
N ILE A 13 -3.90 7.89 4.32
CA ILE A 13 -4.05 6.43 4.24
C ILE A 13 -4.49 6.02 2.83
N ASP A 14 -5.46 6.72 2.24
CA ASP A 14 -5.94 6.47 0.87
C ASP A 14 -4.82 6.63 -0.17
N ILE A 15 -4.03 7.71 -0.08
CA ILE A 15 -2.88 7.92 -0.97
C ILE A 15 -1.89 6.77 -0.87
N TYR A 16 -1.54 6.36 0.36
CA TYR A 16 -0.60 5.25 0.56
C TYR A 16 -1.18 3.92 0.07
N TRP A 17 -2.47 3.68 0.26
CA TRP A 17 -3.17 2.50 -0.24
C TRP A 17 -3.08 2.41 -1.77
N TRP A 18 -3.26 3.53 -2.49
CA TRP A 18 -3.07 3.57 -3.94
C TRP A 18 -1.62 3.32 -4.38
N ILE A 19 -0.64 3.82 -3.62
CA ILE A 19 0.79 3.55 -3.88
C ILE A 19 1.10 2.05 -3.71
N LEU A 20 0.55 1.40 -2.67
CA LEU A 20 0.67 -0.04 -2.48
C LEU A 20 0.02 -0.82 -3.62
N LEU A 21 -1.16 -0.40 -4.06
CA LEU A 21 -1.82 -1.04 -5.19
C LEU A 21 -0.98 -0.92 -6.46
N ALA A 22 -0.41 0.25 -6.73
CA ALA A 22 0.52 0.45 -7.83
C ALA A 22 1.75 -0.47 -7.71
N THR A 23 2.25 -0.69 -6.49
CA THR A 23 3.36 -1.61 -6.22
C THR A 23 3.00 -3.06 -6.56
N VAL A 24 1.80 -3.52 -6.18
CA VAL A 24 1.28 -4.85 -6.56
C VAL A 24 1.16 -4.98 -8.07
N VAL A 25 0.54 -3.99 -8.73
CA VAL A 25 0.36 -4.00 -10.19
C VAL A 25 1.71 -4.05 -10.90
N VAL A 26 2.67 -3.21 -10.51
CA VAL A 26 4.02 -3.24 -11.09
C VAL A 26 4.69 -4.58 -10.82
N SER A 27 4.60 -5.13 -9.61
CA SER A 27 5.16 -6.46 -9.30
C SER A 27 4.61 -7.54 -10.25
N TRP A 28 3.31 -7.60 -10.49
CA TRP A 28 2.72 -8.55 -11.44
C TRP A 28 3.08 -8.28 -12.88
N LEU A 29 3.05 -7.01 -13.33
CA LEU A 29 3.47 -6.65 -14.68
C LEU A 29 4.91 -7.11 -14.97
N THR A 30 5.74 -7.18 -13.94
CA THR A 30 7.14 -7.60 -14.07
C THR A 30 7.30 -9.11 -13.97
N ALA A 31 6.53 -9.76 -13.09
CA ALA A 31 6.53 -11.21 -12.94
C ALA A 31 5.98 -11.94 -14.17
N PHE A 32 5.07 -11.31 -14.91
CA PHE A 32 4.49 -11.84 -16.14
C PHE A 32 5.14 -11.28 -17.42
N ASP A 33 6.33 -10.69 -17.32
CA ASP A 33 7.09 -10.13 -18.46
C ASP A 33 6.30 -9.12 -19.33
N VAL A 34 5.30 -8.43 -18.76
CA VAL A 34 4.48 -7.43 -19.47
C VAL A 34 5.25 -6.13 -19.65
N ILE A 35 6.05 -5.72 -18.65
CA ILE A 35 6.89 -4.51 -18.73
C ILE A 35 8.37 -4.86 -18.63
N ASN A 36 9.18 -4.18 -19.44
CA ASN A 36 10.62 -4.41 -19.49
C ASN A 36 11.35 -3.47 -18.53
N MET A 37 11.94 -4.06 -17.48
CA MET A 37 12.78 -3.39 -16.47
C MET A 37 14.06 -2.78 -17.02
N ARG A 38 14.45 -3.08 -18.26
CA ARG A 38 15.61 -2.47 -18.92
C ARG A 38 15.39 -0.99 -19.26
N SER A 39 14.15 -0.54 -19.31
CA SER A 39 13.85 0.88 -19.54
C SER A 39 14.13 1.69 -18.26
N ASN A 40 14.85 2.81 -18.40
CA ASN A 40 15.18 3.69 -17.27
C ASN A 40 13.93 4.21 -16.55
N VAL A 41 12.82 4.38 -17.28
CA VAL A 41 11.55 4.88 -16.73
C VAL A 41 10.89 3.83 -15.83
N ALA A 42 10.69 2.60 -16.31
CA ALA A 42 10.04 1.55 -15.53
C ALA A 42 10.86 1.21 -14.27
N TYR A 43 12.18 1.13 -14.40
CA TYR A 43 13.07 0.89 -13.27
C TYR A 43 13.00 2.02 -12.23
N SER A 44 12.95 3.28 -12.65
CA SER A 44 12.84 4.42 -11.74
C SER A 44 11.52 4.42 -10.96
N ILE A 45 10.41 4.12 -11.64
CA ILE A 45 9.09 3.99 -11.00
C ILE A 45 9.10 2.85 -9.97
N TRP A 46 9.60 1.67 -10.36
CA TRP A 46 9.72 0.52 -9.46
C TRP A 46 10.59 0.83 -8.25
N LYS A 47 11.74 1.51 -8.43
CA LYS A 47 12.62 1.90 -7.34
C LYS A 47 11.93 2.87 -6.39
N TRP A 48 11.19 3.85 -6.90
CA TRP A 48 10.44 4.80 -6.08
C TRP A 48 9.33 4.11 -5.28
N LEU A 49 8.53 3.24 -5.92
CA LEU A 49 7.48 2.48 -5.27
C LEU A 49 8.03 1.63 -4.12
N ASN A 50 9.12 0.90 -4.36
CA ASN A 50 9.77 0.13 -3.29
C ASN A 50 10.30 1.04 -2.18
N ALA A 51 10.98 2.14 -2.49
CA ALA A 51 11.52 3.03 -1.47
C ALA A 51 10.43 3.59 -0.53
N VAL A 52 9.25 3.91 -1.07
CA VAL A 52 8.11 4.42 -0.28
C VAL A 52 7.43 3.31 0.52
N THR A 53 7.39 2.09 -0.01
CA THR A 53 6.63 0.99 0.60
C THR A 53 7.47 0.10 1.54
N GLU A 54 8.79 0.06 1.37
CA GLU A 54 9.71 -0.79 2.12
C GLU A 54 9.62 -0.65 3.65
N PRO A 55 9.46 0.56 4.23
CA PRO A 55 9.39 0.69 5.70
C PRO A 55 8.25 -0.10 6.34
N LEU A 56 7.15 -0.31 5.61
CA LEU A 56 6.00 -1.09 6.08
C LEU A 56 5.99 -2.51 5.50
N LEU A 57 6.48 -2.71 4.27
CA LEU A 57 6.57 -4.04 3.67
C LEU A 57 7.67 -4.92 4.25
N GLY A 58 8.84 -4.35 4.58
CA GLY A 58 10.00 -5.08 5.10
C GLY A 58 9.67 -5.88 6.38
N PRO A 59 9.03 -5.28 7.40
CA PRO A 59 8.57 -6.00 8.58
C PRO A 59 7.53 -7.08 8.29
N ILE A 60 6.71 -6.93 7.25
CA ILE A 60 5.71 -7.94 6.88
C ILE A 60 6.40 -9.11 6.17
N ARG A 61 7.36 -8.84 5.29
CA ARG A 61 8.18 -9.84 4.59
C ARG A 61 9.03 -10.69 5.52
N SER A 62 9.43 -10.16 6.67
CA SER A 62 10.22 -10.95 7.65
C SER A 62 9.37 -12.02 8.35
N VAL A 63 8.04 -11.87 8.33
CA VAL A 63 7.09 -12.81 8.93
C VAL A 63 6.47 -13.72 7.87
N LEU A 64 6.20 -13.20 6.68
CA LEU A 64 5.55 -13.94 5.60
C LEU A 64 6.57 -14.62 4.67
N PRO A 65 6.48 -15.93 4.44
CA PRO A 65 7.27 -16.59 3.41
C PRO A 65 6.82 -16.13 2.01
N SER A 66 7.76 -16.05 1.08
CA SER A 66 7.45 -15.84 -0.34
C SER A 66 6.73 -17.07 -0.90
N VAL A 67 5.66 -16.87 -1.68
CA VAL A 67 4.84 -17.95 -2.23
C VAL A 67 5.03 -17.97 -3.74
N GLY A 68 5.62 -19.05 -4.26
CA GLY A 68 5.81 -19.23 -5.71
C GLY A 68 6.68 -18.15 -6.36
N GLY A 69 7.62 -17.57 -5.62
CA GLY A 69 8.46 -16.46 -6.11
C GLY A 69 7.78 -15.09 -6.13
N LEU A 70 6.50 -15.01 -5.73
CA LEU A 70 5.76 -13.77 -5.58
C LEU A 70 5.76 -13.28 -4.13
N ASP A 71 5.86 -11.96 -3.97
CA ASP A 71 5.74 -11.30 -2.68
C ASP A 71 4.27 -10.98 -2.39
N LEU A 72 3.69 -11.67 -1.40
CA LEU A 72 2.32 -11.45 -0.94
C LEU A 72 2.21 -10.35 0.13
N SER A 73 3.34 -9.83 0.62
CA SER A 73 3.36 -8.81 1.68
C SER A 73 2.58 -7.54 1.31
N PRO A 74 2.61 -7.04 0.06
CA PRO A 74 1.81 -5.88 -0.33
C PRO A 74 0.30 -6.11 -0.26
N LEU A 75 -0.17 -7.34 -0.55
CA LEU A 75 -1.59 -7.69 -0.41
C LEU A 75 -2.03 -7.65 1.06
N ILE A 76 -1.21 -8.21 1.95
CA ILE A 76 -1.49 -8.16 3.39
C ILE A 76 -1.49 -6.72 3.89
N LEU A 77 -0.54 -5.90 3.45
CA LEU A 77 -0.51 -4.50 3.84
C LEU A 77 -1.69 -3.69 3.29
N LEU A 78 -2.16 -3.97 2.06
CA LEU A 78 -3.39 -3.38 1.50
C LEU A 78 -4.62 -3.68 2.38
N LEU A 79 -4.76 -4.92 2.82
CA LEU A 79 -5.86 -5.34 3.71
C LEU A 79 -5.76 -4.64 5.07
N LEU A 80 -4.57 -4.56 5.65
CA LEU A 80 -4.34 -3.85 6.92
C LEU A 80 -4.64 -2.36 6.80
N MET A 81 -4.20 -1.72 5.72
CA MET A 81 -4.48 -0.29 5.49
C MET A 81 -5.97 -0.02 5.28
N GLN A 82 -6.67 -0.88 4.54
CA GLN A 82 -8.13 -0.78 4.38
C GLN A 82 -8.84 -0.94 5.73
N PHE A 83 -8.45 -1.92 6.53
CA PHE A 83 -9.00 -2.13 7.86
C PHE A 83 -8.78 -0.92 8.77
N LEU A 84 -7.56 -0.36 8.80
CA LEU A 84 -7.24 0.82 9.60
C LEU A 84 -8.07 2.04 9.17
N ARG A 85 -8.22 2.24 7.85
CA ARG A 85 -9.05 3.31 7.30
C ARG A 85 -10.49 3.19 7.79
N ASP A 86 -11.09 2.01 7.65
CA ASP A 86 -12.49 1.78 8.01
C ASP A 86 -12.69 1.88 9.52
N LEU A 87 -11.74 1.40 10.33
CA LEU A 87 -11.74 1.55 11.78
C LEU A 87 -11.74 3.04 12.20
N ILE A 88 -10.88 3.85 11.58
CA ILE A 88 -10.80 5.30 11.86
C ILE A 88 -12.07 6.01 11.37
N ALA A 89 -12.56 5.69 10.19
CA ALA A 89 -13.75 6.32 9.61
C ALA A 89 -15.01 6.01 10.45
N ASN A 90 -15.19 4.76 10.86
CA ASN A 90 -16.34 4.34 11.66
C ASN A 90 -16.29 4.89 13.08
N SER A 91 -15.11 4.90 13.71
CA SER A 91 -14.96 5.51 15.04
C SER A 91 -15.23 7.01 14.99
N ALA A 92 -14.71 7.73 14.00
CA ALA A 92 -14.99 9.16 13.82
C ALA A 92 -16.47 9.47 13.50
N GLY A 93 -17.13 8.62 12.70
CA GLY A 93 -18.56 8.73 12.44
C GLY A 93 -19.40 8.52 13.71
N ALA A 94 -19.01 7.55 14.55
CA ALA A 94 -19.65 7.31 15.84
C ALA A 94 -19.52 8.52 16.80
N TYR A 95 -18.38 9.22 16.80
CA TYR A 95 -18.22 10.46 17.59
C TYR A 95 -18.92 11.69 16.99
N ALA A 96 -19.28 11.66 15.71
CA ALA A 96 -19.88 12.81 15.01
C ALA A 96 -21.42 12.77 14.98
N PHE A 97 -22.03 11.59 15.10
CA PHE A 97 -23.48 11.37 15.05
C PHE A 97 -24.06 10.64 16.26
N GLY A 98 -23.22 10.28 17.25
CA GLY A 98 -23.60 9.71 18.53
C GLY A 98 -23.73 10.74 19.64
#